data_AF-A0A2D6N5W0-F1
#
_entry.id   AF-A0A2D6N5W0-F1
#
_cell.length_a   1.000
_cell.length_b   1.000
_cell.length_c   1.000
_cell.angle_alpha   90.00
_cell.angle_beta   90.00
_cell.angle_gamma   90.00
#
_symmetry.space_group_name_H-M   'P 1'
#
loop_
_entity.id
_entity.type
_entity.pdbx_description
1 polymer ?
#
loop_
_entity_poly.entity_id
_entity_poly.type
_entity_poly.pdbx_seq_one_letter_code
_entity_poly.pdbx_strand_id
1 'polypeptide(L)'
;MTPRERILAAIRHQPVDRIPTDLWATDEVLEQLYAHFGGTEPLLRPAKDGADGVARSSALIALYDQLGIDGIANVKPTYIGPPTVQEEDYRENEWGMGQQRQDYGTGAYWEWAHHPLAEAETIEDLRRYRWPSPDWYDYTTITQQAAAYPDRAVRCGYTAVFYFHNLLR
;
A
#
# COMPACT_ATOMS: atom_id res chain seq x y z
N MET A 1 -22.59 -14.98 1.53
CA MET A 1 -22.04 -13.76 2.14
C MET A 1 -21.23 -12.99 1.10
N THR A 2 -21.26 -11.66 1.11
CA THR A 2 -20.30 -10.87 0.33
C THR A 2 -18.88 -11.03 0.88
N PRO A 3 -17.82 -10.75 0.10
CA PRO A 3 -16.45 -10.74 0.62
C PRO A 3 -16.28 -9.86 1.85
N ARG A 4 -16.90 -8.68 1.85
CA ARG A 4 -16.95 -7.80 3.02
C ARG A 4 -17.55 -8.49 4.24
N GLU A 5 -18.73 -9.07 4.10
CA GLU A 5 -19.41 -9.78 5.21
C GLU A 5 -18.55 -10.92 5.73
N ARG A 6 -17.94 -11.71 4.85
CA ARG A 6 -17.12 -12.86 5.19
C ARG A 6 -15.86 -12.46 5.98
N ILE A 7 -15.12 -11.45 5.50
CA ILE A 7 -13.94 -10.94 6.19
C ILE A 7 -14.32 -10.38 7.57
N LEU A 8 -15.37 -9.57 7.64
CA LEU A 8 -15.78 -8.94 8.91
C LEU A 8 -16.32 -9.97 9.91
N ALA A 9 -17.03 -11.00 9.46
CA ALA A 9 -17.46 -12.11 10.31
C ALA A 9 -16.26 -12.91 10.84
N ALA A 10 -15.28 -13.23 9.99
CA ALA A 10 -14.07 -13.93 10.39
C ALA A 10 -13.27 -13.15 11.46
N ILE A 11 -13.07 -11.84 11.28
CA ILE A 11 -12.41 -10.96 12.28
C ILE A 11 -13.16 -10.98 13.62
N ARG A 12 -14.48 -11.10 13.60
CA ARG A 12 -15.34 -11.15 14.78
C ARG A 12 -15.51 -12.57 15.35
N HIS A 13 -14.80 -13.55 14.81
CA HIS A 13 -14.90 -14.96 15.20
C HIS A 13 -16.34 -15.51 15.07
N GLN A 14 -17.07 -15.06 14.05
CA GLN A 14 -18.42 -15.52 13.73
C GLN A 14 -18.41 -16.60 12.65
N PRO A 15 -19.46 -17.43 12.54
CA PRO A 15 -19.59 -18.40 11.45
C PRO A 15 -19.51 -17.73 10.08
N VAL A 16 -18.85 -18.42 9.13
CA VAL A 16 -18.68 -17.98 7.73
C VAL A 16 -19.15 -19.07 6.78
N ASP A 17 -19.58 -18.68 5.57
CA ASP A 17 -20.00 -19.60 4.51
C ASP A 17 -18.82 -20.35 3.86
N ARG A 18 -17.63 -19.75 3.86
CA ARG A 18 -16.33 -20.38 3.57
C ARG A 18 -15.20 -19.59 4.23
N ILE A 19 -14.00 -20.17 4.29
CA ILE A 19 -12.79 -19.47 4.77
C ILE A 19 -12.50 -18.27 3.86
N PRO A 20 -12.32 -17.04 4.38
CA PRO A 20 -11.94 -15.88 3.58
C PRO A 20 -10.51 -16.02 3.07
N THR A 21 -10.25 -15.50 1.86
CA THR A 21 -8.96 -15.57 1.17
C THR A 21 -8.43 -14.19 0.78
N ASP A 22 -7.12 -14.03 0.78
CA ASP A 22 -6.41 -12.83 0.31
C ASP A 22 -5.20 -13.28 -0.54
N LEU A 23 -4.74 -12.40 -1.43
CA LEU A 23 -3.60 -12.64 -2.30
C LEU A 23 -2.67 -11.42 -2.29
N TRP A 24 -1.41 -11.65 -1.94
CA TRP A 24 -0.34 -10.67 -2.04
C TRP A 24 0.65 -11.20 -3.06
N ALA A 25 0.90 -10.41 -4.09
CA ALA A 25 1.72 -10.78 -5.23
C ALA A 25 2.37 -9.51 -5.80
N THR A 26 3.49 -9.67 -6.49
CA THR A 26 4.12 -8.56 -7.20
C THR A 26 3.27 -8.13 -8.40
N ASP A 27 3.58 -6.96 -8.90
CA ASP A 27 2.92 -6.38 -10.06
C ASP A 27 3.01 -7.33 -11.27
N GLU A 28 4.17 -7.93 -11.51
CA GLU A 28 4.41 -8.85 -12.62
C GLU A 28 3.57 -10.14 -12.50
N VAL A 29 3.41 -10.67 -11.28
CA VAL A 29 2.59 -11.86 -11.05
C VAL A 29 1.11 -11.54 -11.23
N LEU A 30 0.66 -10.38 -10.75
CA LEU A 30 -0.73 -9.94 -10.92
C LEU A 30 -1.05 -9.70 -12.40
N GLU A 31 -0.14 -9.11 -13.17
CA GLU A 31 -0.28 -8.93 -14.62
C GLU A 31 -0.37 -10.26 -15.36
N GLN A 32 0.49 -11.22 -15.03
CA GLN A 32 0.44 -12.57 -15.63
C GLN A 32 -0.87 -13.28 -15.33
N LEU A 33 -1.36 -13.20 -14.08
CA LEU A 33 -2.66 -13.75 -13.70
C LEU A 33 -3.78 -13.08 -14.50
N TYR A 34 -3.78 -11.74 -14.57
CA TYR A 34 -4.80 -11.01 -15.30
C TYR A 34 -4.83 -11.37 -16.79
N ALA A 35 -3.65 -11.44 -17.43
CA ALA A 35 -3.51 -11.86 -18.82
C ALA A 35 -3.98 -13.31 -19.04
N HIS A 36 -3.65 -14.22 -18.13
CA HIS A 36 -4.10 -15.62 -18.18
C HIS A 36 -5.63 -15.74 -18.20
N PHE A 37 -6.32 -14.86 -17.48
CA PHE A 37 -7.77 -14.82 -17.43
C PHE A 37 -8.43 -13.95 -18.52
N GLY A 38 -7.64 -13.48 -19.51
CA GLY A 38 -8.13 -12.75 -20.68
C GLY A 38 -8.17 -11.24 -20.53
N GLY A 39 -7.54 -10.68 -19.50
CA GLY A 39 -7.34 -9.24 -19.35
C GLY A 39 -6.35 -8.70 -20.39
N THR A 40 -6.77 -7.73 -21.21
CA THR A 40 -5.96 -7.17 -22.30
C THR A 40 -5.43 -5.77 -22.03
N GLU A 41 -5.97 -5.10 -21.00
CA GLU A 41 -5.56 -3.77 -20.59
C GLU A 41 -4.55 -3.84 -19.44
N PRO A 42 -3.71 -2.81 -19.22
CA PRO A 42 -2.85 -2.74 -18.05
C PRO A 42 -3.67 -2.83 -16.76
N LEU A 43 -3.42 -3.87 -15.96
CA LEU A 43 -4.08 -4.08 -14.66
C LEU A 43 -3.72 -2.97 -13.67
N LEU A 44 -2.50 -2.48 -13.81
CA LEU A 44 -1.82 -1.57 -12.89
C LEU A 44 -1.61 -0.24 -13.58
N ARG A 45 -1.78 0.84 -12.81
CA ARG A 45 -1.36 2.18 -13.22
C ARG A 45 -0.19 2.56 -12.33
N PRO A 46 0.84 3.25 -12.86
CA PRO A 46 1.95 3.70 -12.04
C PRO A 46 1.41 4.48 -10.85
N ALA A 47 1.80 4.06 -9.64
CA ALA A 47 1.45 4.76 -8.42
C ALA A 47 2.05 6.17 -8.50
N LYS A 48 1.21 7.20 -8.59
CA LYS A 48 1.67 8.60 -8.68
C LYS A 48 2.45 9.07 -7.44
N ASP A 49 2.33 8.34 -6.32
CA ASP A 49 2.75 8.83 -5.00
C ASP A 49 3.61 7.81 -4.23
N GLY A 50 4.38 6.97 -4.93
CA GLY A 50 5.40 6.12 -4.27
C GLY A 50 4.90 5.18 -3.18
N ALA A 51 3.60 4.87 -3.14
CA ALA A 51 3.05 3.99 -2.12
C ALA A 51 3.10 2.54 -2.57
N ASP A 52 3.72 1.72 -1.74
CA ASP A 52 3.65 0.27 -1.87
C ASP A 52 2.19 -0.18 -1.68
N GLY A 53 1.65 -0.80 -2.72
CA GLY A 53 0.25 -1.18 -2.77
C GLY A 53 -0.49 -0.41 -3.85
N VAL A 54 -0.73 -1.11 -4.96
CA VAL A 54 -1.70 -0.74 -5.98
C VAL A 54 -3.01 -0.38 -5.28
N ALA A 55 -3.45 0.87 -5.39
CA ALA A 55 -4.84 1.21 -5.12
C ALA A 55 -5.66 0.29 -6.01
N ARG A 56 -6.33 -0.72 -5.40
CA ARG A 56 -6.81 -1.88 -6.16
C ARG A 56 -7.74 -1.39 -7.26
N SER A 57 -7.29 -1.45 -8.51
CA SER A 57 -8.08 -1.01 -9.65
C SER A 57 -9.36 -1.84 -9.72
N SER A 58 -10.40 -1.31 -10.37
CA SER A 58 -11.60 -2.11 -10.68
C SER A 58 -11.24 -3.42 -11.39
N ALA A 59 -10.16 -3.42 -12.18
CA ALA A 59 -9.62 -4.61 -12.84
C ALA A 59 -9.04 -5.64 -11.84
N LEU A 60 -8.35 -5.21 -10.79
CA LEU A 60 -7.88 -6.13 -9.74
C LEU A 60 -9.03 -6.74 -8.95
N ILE A 61 -10.10 -5.99 -8.69
CA ILE A 61 -11.32 -6.51 -8.06
C ILE A 61 -11.98 -7.57 -8.95
N ALA A 62 -12.07 -7.34 -10.26
CA ALA A 62 -12.60 -8.32 -11.21
C ALA A 62 -11.75 -9.60 -11.26
N LEU A 63 -10.42 -9.49 -11.27
CA LEU A 63 -9.52 -10.63 -11.16
C LEU A 63 -9.76 -11.42 -9.86
N TYR A 64 -9.95 -10.72 -8.74
CA TYR A 64 -10.25 -11.35 -7.46
C TYR A 64 -11.59 -12.08 -7.47
N ASP A 65 -12.63 -11.49 -8.07
CA ASP A 65 -13.92 -12.17 -8.23
C ASP A 65 -13.77 -13.47 -9.02
N GLN A 66 -12.99 -13.45 -10.10
CA GLN A 66 -12.74 -14.62 -10.93
C GLN A 66 -11.93 -15.71 -10.21
N LEU A 67 -11.01 -15.30 -9.34
CA LEU A 67 -10.22 -16.20 -8.49
C LEU A 67 -10.93 -16.63 -7.20
N GLY A 68 -12.11 -16.07 -6.89
CA GLY A 68 -12.80 -16.29 -5.62
C GLY A 68 -12.06 -15.71 -4.42
N ILE A 69 -11.24 -14.67 -4.61
CA ILE A 69 -10.49 -13.96 -3.57
C ILE A 69 -11.38 -12.90 -2.94
N ASP A 70 -11.45 -12.91 -1.60
CA ASP A 70 -12.20 -11.89 -0.87
C ASP A 70 -11.49 -10.54 -0.92
N GLY A 71 -10.23 -10.54 -0.48
CA GLY A 71 -9.35 -9.39 -0.48
C GLY A 71 -9.80 -8.23 0.43
N ILE A 72 -8.82 -7.53 1.01
CA ILE A 72 -9.05 -6.27 1.72
C ILE A 72 -8.52 -5.07 0.93
N ALA A 73 -9.41 -4.23 0.39
CA ALA A 73 -9.01 -3.05 -0.37
C ALA A 73 -8.32 -2.01 0.52
N ASN A 74 -7.21 -1.45 0.07
CA ASN A 74 -6.46 -0.45 0.81
C ASN A 74 -6.92 0.95 0.43
N VAL A 75 -7.29 1.75 1.42
CA VAL A 75 -7.57 3.18 1.26
C VAL A 75 -6.58 3.97 2.11
N LYS A 76 -6.20 5.15 1.65
CA LYS A 76 -5.24 6.02 2.34
C LYS A 76 -5.63 7.49 2.15
N PRO A 77 -5.36 8.38 3.12
CA PRO A 77 -5.57 9.79 2.91
C PRO A 77 -4.61 10.32 1.83
N THR A 78 -5.00 11.39 1.15
CA THR A 78 -4.16 12.01 0.12
C THR A 78 -3.10 12.87 0.78
N TYR A 79 -1.83 12.71 0.41
CA TYR A 79 -0.76 13.56 0.92
C TYR A 79 -0.86 14.96 0.29
N ILE A 80 -0.89 15.98 1.16
CA ILE A 80 -0.97 17.42 0.81
C ILE A 80 0.17 18.22 1.48
N GLY A 81 1.15 17.52 2.06
CA GLY A 81 2.29 18.14 2.71
C GLY A 81 3.34 18.69 1.73
N PRO A 82 4.49 19.12 2.26
CA PRO A 82 5.58 19.60 1.43
C PRO A 82 6.11 18.53 0.47
N PRO A 83 6.64 18.92 -0.70
CA PRO A 83 7.14 17.97 -1.69
C PRO A 83 8.17 17.00 -1.11
N THR A 84 8.10 15.75 -1.55
CA THR A 84 9.08 14.69 -1.28
C THR A 84 9.97 14.47 -2.50
N VAL A 85 11.16 13.89 -2.32
CA VAL A 85 12.02 13.51 -3.45
C VAL A 85 11.34 12.38 -4.25
N GLN A 86 11.18 12.59 -5.55
CA GLN A 86 10.58 11.63 -6.49
C GLN A 86 11.40 11.67 -7.79
N GLU A 87 12.34 10.75 -7.94
CA GLU A 87 13.20 10.57 -9.11
C GLU A 87 12.84 9.26 -9.84
N GLU A 88 13.53 8.94 -10.93
CA GLU A 88 13.20 7.76 -11.76
C GLU A 88 13.34 6.44 -10.98
N ASP A 89 14.47 6.26 -10.29
CA ASP A 89 14.78 5.04 -9.53
C ASP A 89 15.00 5.29 -8.03
N TYR A 90 14.76 6.52 -7.56
CA TYR A 90 14.89 6.88 -6.15
C TYR A 90 13.67 7.70 -5.70
N ARG A 91 13.18 7.43 -4.50
CA ARG A 91 12.10 8.22 -3.89
C ARG A 91 12.23 8.28 -2.39
N GLU A 92 11.73 9.35 -1.80
CA GLU A 92 11.62 9.50 -0.35
C GLU A 92 10.15 9.67 0.07
N ASN A 93 9.82 9.18 1.26
CA ASN A 93 8.52 9.44 1.88
C ASN A 93 8.56 10.72 2.75
N GLU A 94 7.47 11.02 3.44
CA GLU A 94 7.35 12.20 4.32
C GLU A 94 8.27 12.17 5.55
N TRP A 95 8.84 11.00 5.87
CA TRP A 95 9.88 10.82 6.89
C TRP A 95 11.28 11.00 6.28
N GLY A 96 11.44 11.25 4.98
CA GLY A 96 12.76 11.24 4.35
C GLY A 96 13.42 9.86 4.33
N MET A 97 12.66 8.78 4.56
CA MET A 97 13.17 7.42 4.33
C MET A 97 13.20 7.20 2.82
N GLY A 98 14.37 6.84 2.29
CA GLY A 98 14.57 6.69 0.85
C GLY A 98 14.51 5.24 0.40
N GLN A 99 13.85 5.02 -0.74
CA GLN A 99 13.80 3.74 -1.44
C GLN A 99 14.51 3.86 -2.77
N GLN A 100 15.31 2.86 -3.10
CA GLN A 100 15.94 2.67 -4.40
C GLN A 100 15.23 1.52 -5.12
N ARG A 101 14.89 1.73 -6.40
CA ARG A 101 14.39 0.66 -7.24
C ARG A 101 15.51 -0.34 -7.54
N GLN A 102 15.25 -1.61 -7.28
CA GLN A 102 16.15 -2.72 -7.52
C GLN A 102 15.50 -3.72 -8.50
N ASP A 103 16.24 -4.13 -9.52
CA ASP A 103 15.82 -5.13 -10.50
C ASP A 103 16.41 -6.50 -10.15
N TYR A 104 15.53 -7.50 -10.02
CA TYR A 104 15.90 -8.90 -9.74
C TYR A 104 15.75 -9.81 -10.97
N GLY A 105 15.57 -9.25 -12.16
CA GLY A 105 15.46 -9.91 -13.45
C GLY A 105 14.07 -10.44 -13.79
N THR A 106 13.33 -10.96 -12.80
CA THR A 106 11.94 -11.41 -12.98
C THR A 106 10.90 -10.47 -12.34
N GLY A 107 11.37 -9.43 -11.66
CA GLY A 107 10.54 -8.39 -11.07
C GLY A 107 11.40 -7.33 -10.40
N ALA A 108 10.78 -6.20 -10.06
CA ALA A 108 11.46 -5.09 -9.40
C ALA A 108 10.81 -4.72 -8.07
N TYR A 109 11.62 -4.29 -7.11
CA TYR A 109 11.15 -3.82 -5.80
C TYR A 109 11.73 -2.46 -5.45
N TRP A 110 11.00 -1.71 -4.64
CA TRP A 110 11.49 -0.50 -3.97
C TRP A 110 12.10 -0.91 -2.63
N GLU A 111 13.42 -1.07 -2.62
CA GLU A 111 14.19 -1.46 -1.45
C GLU A 111 14.59 -0.23 -0.65
N TRP A 112 14.56 -0.31 0.68
CA TRP A 112 15.01 0.78 1.53
C TRP A 112 16.52 0.97 1.37
N ALA A 113 16.95 2.20 1.06
CA ALA A 113 18.32 2.53 0.71
C ALA A 113 18.88 3.74 1.48
N HIS A 114 18.01 4.61 2.00
CA HIS A 114 18.42 5.77 2.78
C HIS A 114 17.66 5.87 4.10
N HIS A 115 18.42 6.07 5.17
CA HIS A 115 17.96 6.15 6.56
C HIS A 115 18.30 7.54 7.12
N PRO A 116 17.31 8.44 7.25
CA PRO A 116 17.56 9.87 7.46
C PRO A 116 18.15 10.21 8.83
N LEU A 117 18.12 9.26 9.78
CA LEU A 117 18.64 9.39 11.13
C LEU A 117 19.77 8.39 11.42
N ALA A 118 20.38 7.77 10.40
CA ALA A 118 21.47 6.81 10.58
C ALA A 118 22.65 7.38 11.39
N GLU A 119 22.96 8.66 11.18
CA GLU A 119 24.07 9.38 11.83
C GLU A 119 23.62 10.18 13.07
N ALA A 120 22.37 10.03 13.53
CA ALA A 120 21.88 10.78 14.69
C ALA A 120 22.44 10.19 16.00
N GLU A 121 23.20 10.98 16.74
CA GLU A 121 23.86 10.54 17.99
C GLU A 121 23.24 11.17 19.24
N THR A 122 22.53 12.29 19.09
CA THR A 122 22.04 13.10 20.21
C THR A 122 20.55 13.40 20.12
N ILE A 123 19.96 13.74 21.27
CA ILE A 123 18.58 14.24 21.32
C ILE A 123 18.42 15.54 20.52
N GLU A 124 19.48 16.33 20.38
CA GLU A 124 19.45 17.56 19.59
C GLU A 124 19.31 17.27 18.09
N ASP A 125 19.93 16.20 17.59
CA ASP A 125 19.75 15.75 16.20
C ASP A 125 18.28 15.41 15.92
N LEU A 126 17.64 14.70 16.86
CA LEU A 126 16.21 14.37 16.79
C LEU A 126 15.30 15.60 16.85
N ARG A 127 15.71 16.66 17.56
CA ARG A 127 14.92 17.92 17.65
C ARG A 127 15.02 18.75 16.39
N ARG A 128 16.15 18.69 15.68
CA ARG A 128 16.36 19.41 14.41
C ARG A 128 15.71 18.71 13.23
N TYR A 129 15.55 17.40 13.32
CA TYR A 129 14.91 16.61 12.30
C TYR A 129 13.44 17.01 12.10
N ARG A 130 13.05 17.12 10.83
CA ARG A 130 11.69 17.50 10.43
C ARG A 130 10.78 16.28 10.51
N TRP A 131 10.18 16.06 11.67
CA TRP A 131 9.16 15.03 11.85
C TRP A 131 7.93 15.27 10.96
N PRO A 132 7.32 14.20 10.43
CA PRO A 132 6.10 14.35 9.67
C PRO A 132 4.92 14.79 10.52
N SER A 133 4.00 15.51 9.90
CA SER A 133 2.78 16.01 10.55
C SER A 133 1.54 15.28 10.03
N PRO A 134 0.58 14.92 10.90
CA PRO A 134 -0.73 14.43 10.45
C PRO A 134 -1.49 15.46 9.61
N ASP A 135 -1.18 16.76 9.75
CA ASP A 135 -1.81 17.83 8.98
C ASP A 135 -1.37 17.84 7.50
N TRP A 136 -0.41 17.00 7.12
CA TRP A 136 0.03 16.83 5.73
C TRP A 136 -0.86 15.88 4.93
N TYR A 137 -2.06 15.55 5.43
CA TYR A 137 -2.97 14.60 4.81
C TYR A 137 -4.40 15.13 4.75
N ASP A 138 -5.02 14.99 3.57
CA ASP A 138 -6.46 15.16 3.40
C ASP A 138 -7.18 13.82 3.65
N TYR A 139 -7.79 13.72 4.82
CA TYR A 139 -8.54 12.54 5.26
C TYR A 139 -9.92 12.40 4.61
N THR A 140 -10.45 13.46 3.97
CA THR A 140 -11.78 13.41 3.35
C THR A 140 -11.82 12.44 2.17
N THR A 141 -10.67 12.16 1.55
CA THR A 141 -10.54 11.26 0.40
C THR A 141 -10.73 9.79 0.75
N ILE A 142 -10.58 9.41 2.03
CA ILE A 142 -10.74 8.02 2.49
C ILE A 142 -12.17 7.53 2.22
N THR A 143 -13.17 8.34 2.55
CA THR A 143 -14.58 7.98 2.38
C THR A 143 -14.93 7.80 0.90
N GLN A 144 -14.38 8.65 0.04
CA GLN A 144 -14.58 8.58 -1.41
C GLN A 144 -13.96 7.31 -2.00
N GLN A 145 -12.73 6.97 -1.58
CA GLN A 145 -12.07 5.73 -1.99
C GLN A 145 -12.84 4.49 -1.50
N ALA A 146 -13.30 4.49 -0.25
CA ALA A 146 -14.04 3.36 0.31
C ALA A 146 -15.37 3.10 -0.42
N ALA A 147 -16.03 4.15 -0.92
CA ALA A 147 -17.26 4.04 -1.69
C ALA A 147 -17.09 3.27 -3.02
N ALA A 148 -15.86 3.17 -3.55
CA ALA A 148 -15.57 2.38 -4.74
C ALA A 148 -15.61 0.86 -4.49
N TYR A 149 -15.72 0.42 -3.23
CA TYR A 149 -15.62 -0.99 -2.84
C TYR A 149 -16.79 -1.43 -1.93
N PRO A 150 -18.06 -1.29 -2.35
CA PRO A 150 -19.21 -1.53 -1.48
C PRO A 150 -19.27 -2.96 -0.91
N ASP A 151 -18.84 -3.95 -1.68
CA ASP A 151 -18.89 -5.38 -1.32
C ASP A 151 -17.54 -5.94 -0.84
N ARG A 152 -16.52 -5.08 -0.64
CA ARG A 152 -15.22 -5.49 -0.07
C ARG A 152 -15.01 -4.92 1.31
N ALA A 153 -14.23 -5.64 2.12
CA ALA A 153 -13.65 -5.03 3.30
C ALA A 153 -12.60 -4.01 2.86
N VAL A 154 -12.56 -2.86 3.54
CA VAL A 154 -11.54 -1.83 3.34
C VAL A 154 -10.66 -1.74 4.57
N ARG A 155 -9.37 -1.49 4.37
CA ARG A 155 -8.39 -1.18 5.43
C ARG A 155 -7.80 0.20 5.20
N CYS A 156 -7.49 0.88 6.30
CA CYS A 156 -6.80 2.15 6.31
C CYS A 156 -5.73 2.13 7.40
N GLY A 157 -4.54 2.61 7.06
CA GLY A 157 -3.43 2.72 8.00
C GLY A 157 -2.68 1.40 8.24
N TYR A 158 -1.46 1.56 8.70
CA TYR A 158 -0.56 0.51 9.14
C TYR A 158 0.33 1.11 10.23
N THR A 159 0.65 0.33 11.25
CA THR A 159 1.62 0.76 12.27
C THR A 159 2.51 -0.40 12.63
N ALA A 160 3.82 -0.16 12.58
CA ALA A 160 4.83 -1.08 13.01
C ALA A 160 6.00 -0.27 13.58
N VAL A 161 5.91 0.05 14.88
CA VAL A 161 6.84 0.95 15.57
C VAL A 161 8.29 0.52 15.38
N PHE A 162 8.58 -0.77 15.53
CA PHE A 162 9.93 -1.30 15.38
C PHE A 162 10.42 -1.29 13.92
N TYR A 163 9.52 -1.52 12.96
CA TYR A 163 9.86 -1.44 11.55
C TYR A 163 10.25 0.00 11.17
N PHE A 164 9.44 0.98 11.55
CA PHE A 164 9.72 2.41 11.31
C PHE A 164 11.03 2.85 11.98
N HIS A 165 11.36 2.32 13.16
CA HIS A 165 12.64 2.57 13.79
C HIS A 165 13.82 2.18 12.91
N ASN A 166 13.80 0.97 12.33
CA ASN A 166 14.85 0.47 11.45
C ASN A 166 14.91 1.22 10.11
N LEU A 167 13.80 1.82 9.67
CA LEU A 167 13.79 2.64 8.46
C LEU A 167 14.38 4.03 8.70
N LEU A 168 14.31 4.53 9.94
CA LEU A 168 14.94 5.79 10.31
C LEU A 168 16.45 5.67 10.50
N ARG A 169 16.94 4.53 11.00
CA ARG A 169 18.34 4.33 11.41
C ARG A 169 18.79 2.88 11.35
#